data_AF-A0A1Z4BT76-F1
#
_entry.id   AF-A0A1Z4BT76-F1
#
_cell.length_a   1.000
_cell.length_b   1.000
_cell.length_c   1.000
_cell.angle_alpha   90.00
_cell.angle_beta   90.00
_cell.angle_gamma   90.00
#
_symmetry.space_group_name_H-M   'P 1'
#
loop_
_entity.id
_entity.type
_entity.pdbx_description
1 polymer ?
#
loop_
_entity_poly.entity_id
_entity_poly.type
_entity_poly.pdbx_seq_one_letter_code
_entity_poly.pdbx_strand_id
1 'polypeptide(L)'
;MEDICMIGHHGTNFENCNKILKSNYQISKGDEHWLGDGVYFFVKGVSSKTIDLAEKWAIAASWDKDNKTNKYTKYVVLESQIKVQRERFLDLTTEEGISILLYFLDKYFGKLKELGKGLNFYDGLLINLMRGERVFDIDVVKGNFYIKFEKERKYRVNLRTCNCTICAVYNPHKNIKSTKVINKGVIK
;
A
#
# COMPACT_ATOMS: atom_id res chain seq x y z
N MET A 1 -23.29 -6.12 10.61
CA MET A 1 -21.82 -6.00 10.55
C MET A 1 -21.49 -4.61 10.06
N GLU A 2 -20.64 -3.90 10.78
CA GLU A 2 -20.27 -2.52 10.46
C GLU A 2 -19.22 -2.53 9.34
N ASP A 3 -19.45 -1.74 8.30
CA ASP A 3 -18.50 -1.59 7.21
C ASP A 3 -17.68 -0.31 7.40
N ILE A 4 -16.37 -0.42 7.19
CA ILE A 4 -15.46 0.71 7.04
C ILE A 4 -15.46 1.13 5.58
N CYS A 5 -15.71 2.41 5.33
CA CYS A 5 -15.64 3.03 4.01
C CYS A 5 -14.53 4.08 3.99
N MET A 6 -13.69 4.06 2.97
CA MET A 6 -12.65 5.07 2.77
C MET A 6 -12.40 5.37 1.29
N ILE A 7 -11.85 6.55 1.03
CA ILE A 7 -11.39 6.94 -0.29
C ILE A 7 -9.87 6.74 -0.35
N GLY A 8 -9.42 6.01 -1.36
CA GLY A 8 -8.01 5.76 -1.63
C GLY A 8 -7.57 6.33 -2.97
N HIS A 9 -6.38 6.92 -3.01
CA HIS A 9 -5.77 7.45 -4.24
C HIS A 9 -4.57 6.63 -4.67
N HIS A 10 -4.53 6.24 -5.94
CA HIS A 10 -3.49 5.41 -6.54
C HIS A 10 -2.87 6.10 -7.75
N GLY A 11 -1.57 6.35 -7.69
CA GLY A 11 -0.80 6.91 -8.79
C GLY A 11 -0.24 5.82 -9.70
N THR A 12 -0.45 5.95 -11.01
CA THR A 12 0.01 4.97 -12.01
C THR A 12 0.29 5.64 -13.35
N ASN A 13 0.66 4.86 -14.37
CA ASN A 13 0.83 5.36 -15.73
C ASN A 13 -0.47 5.22 -16.55
N PHE A 14 -0.51 5.88 -17.71
CA PHE A 14 -1.70 5.90 -18.58
C PHE A 14 -2.13 4.50 -19.07
N GLU A 15 -1.18 3.63 -19.42
CA GLU A 15 -1.47 2.28 -19.92
C GLU A 15 -2.10 1.39 -18.85
N ASN A 16 -1.53 1.40 -17.65
CA ASN A 16 -2.05 0.66 -16.50
C ASN A 16 -3.39 1.20 -16.05
N CYS A 17 -3.62 2.52 -16.12
CA CYS A 17 -4.94 3.11 -15.89
C CYS A 17 -6.01 2.44 -16.79
N ASN A 18 -5.74 2.32 -18.10
CA ASN A 18 -6.70 1.69 -19.02
C ASN A 18 -6.98 0.22 -18.66
N LYS A 19 -5.95 -0.53 -18.25
CA LYS A 19 -6.10 -1.92 -17.77
C LYS A 19 -6.95 -1.97 -16.49
N ILE A 20 -6.65 -1.12 -15.50
CA ILE A 20 -7.36 -1.05 -14.22
C ILE A 20 -8.84 -0.73 -14.45
N LEU A 21 -9.16 0.25 -15.29
CA LEU A 21 -10.55 0.62 -15.57
C LEU A 21 -11.31 -0.48 -16.33
N LYS A 22 -10.62 -1.33 -17.11
CA LYS A 22 -11.22 -2.43 -17.86
C LYS A 22 -11.42 -3.70 -17.02
N SER A 23 -10.46 -4.05 -16.18
CA SER A 23 -10.39 -5.38 -15.53
C SER A 23 -10.10 -5.35 -14.02
N ASN A 24 -10.16 -4.18 -13.39
CA ASN A 24 -9.75 -3.94 -11.99
C ASN A 24 -8.22 -3.99 -11.78
N TYR A 25 -7.78 -3.65 -10.57
CA TYR A 25 -6.37 -3.62 -10.18
C TYR A 25 -5.76 -5.03 -10.10
N GLN A 26 -4.50 -5.14 -10.52
CA GLN A 26 -3.66 -6.29 -10.22
C GLN A 26 -2.93 -6.05 -8.89
N ILE A 27 -2.87 -7.07 -8.03
CA ILE A 27 -2.20 -6.97 -6.74
C ILE A 27 -0.68 -7.06 -6.88
N SER A 28 0.05 -6.29 -6.08
CA SER A 28 1.48 -6.49 -5.87
C SER A 28 1.67 -7.63 -4.87
N LYS A 29 2.64 -8.52 -5.09
CA LYS A 29 2.93 -9.67 -4.21
C LYS A 29 4.37 -9.65 -3.71
N GLY A 30 4.56 -9.82 -2.40
CA GLY A 30 5.88 -9.77 -1.77
C GLY A 30 5.81 -9.46 -0.28
N ASP A 31 6.60 -10.17 0.51
CA ASP A 31 6.67 -10.05 1.96
C ASP A 31 7.45 -8.79 2.41
N GLU A 32 8.29 -8.26 1.52
CA GLU A 32 9.04 -7.03 1.70
C GLU A 32 8.22 -5.75 1.41
N HIS A 33 7.00 -5.90 0.90
CA HIS A 33 6.10 -4.77 0.72
C HIS A 33 5.61 -4.22 2.06
N TRP A 34 5.29 -2.92 2.11
CA TRP A 34 4.93 -2.22 3.35
C TRP A 34 3.85 -2.92 4.18
N LEU A 35 2.82 -3.45 3.53
CA LEU A 35 1.66 -4.11 4.16
C LEU A 35 1.34 -5.46 3.50
N GLY A 36 2.35 -6.09 2.90
CA GLY A 36 2.25 -7.39 2.23
C GLY A 36 1.55 -7.33 0.89
N ASP A 37 0.88 -8.41 0.52
CA ASP A 37 0.20 -8.51 -0.78
C ASP A 37 -0.99 -7.55 -0.86
N GLY A 38 -1.14 -6.87 -2.00
CA GLY A 38 -2.32 -6.05 -2.28
C GLY A 38 -2.10 -4.89 -3.24
N VAL A 39 -3.16 -4.11 -3.39
CA VAL A 39 -3.19 -2.84 -4.12
C VAL A 39 -3.06 -1.70 -3.13
N TYR A 40 -2.11 -0.81 -3.37
CA TYR A 40 -1.77 0.26 -2.44
C TYR A 40 -2.44 1.58 -2.80
N PHE A 41 -3.01 2.24 -1.80
CA PHE A 41 -3.66 3.55 -1.92
C PHE A 41 -3.17 4.48 -0.84
N PHE A 42 -2.97 5.76 -1.18
CA PHE A 42 -2.87 6.82 -0.19
C PHE A 42 -4.27 7.12 0.35
N VAL A 43 -4.41 7.15 1.67
CA VAL A 43 -5.68 7.42 2.36
C VAL A 43 -5.50 8.53 3.39
N LYS A 44 -6.60 9.18 3.79
CA LYS A 44 -6.56 10.24 4.79
C LYS A 44 -6.01 9.69 6.11
N GLY A 45 -5.04 10.40 6.69
CA GLY A 45 -4.44 10.10 7.98
C GLY A 45 -3.40 11.16 8.33
N VAL A 46 -2.11 10.78 8.34
CA VAL A 46 -0.97 11.70 8.57
C VAL A 46 -1.03 12.92 7.64
N SER A 47 -1.41 12.70 6.38
CA SER A 47 -1.66 13.76 5.41
C SER A 47 -3.07 13.60 4.84
N SER A 48 -3.73 14.73 4.58
CA SER A 48 -4.99 14.79 3.83
C SER A 48 -4.80 15.00 2.33
N LYS A 49 -3.58 15.34 1.88
CA LYS A 49 -3.24 15.63 0.47
C LYS A 49 -2.92 14.35 -0.30
N THR A 50 -3.83 13.39 -0.27
CA THR A 50 -3.63 12.03 -0.81
C THR A 50 -3.51 12.00 -2.33
N ILE A 51 -4.16 12.92 -3.03
CA ILE A 51 -4.03 13.11 -4.49
C ILE A 51 -2.59 13.51 -4.84
N ASP A 52 -2.05 14.53 -4.18
CA ASP A 52 -0.67 14.99 -4.37
C ASP A 52 0.35 13.89 -4.06
N LEU A 53 0.10 13.08 -3.03
CA LEU A 53 0.96 11.95 -2.66
C LEU A 53 0.94 10.85 -3.73
N ALA A 54 -0.24 10.51 -4.26
CA ALA A 54 -0.38 9.56 -5.35
C ALA A 54 0.29 10.05 -6.64
N GLU A 55 0.17 11.34 -6.96
CA GLU A 55 0.88 11.97 -8.06
C GLU A 55 2.41 11.89 -7.89
N LYS A 56 2.92 12.34 -6.74
CA LYS A 56 4.36 12.26 -6.42
C LYS A 56 4.87 10.83 -6.48
N TRP A 57 4.06 9.85 -6.06
CA TRP A 57 4.39 8.44 -6.18
C TRP A 57 4.50 8.02 -7.64
N ALA A 58 3.53 8.34 -8.49
CA ALA A 58 3.58 8.01 -9.91
C ALA A 58 4.81 8.63 -10.58
N ILE A 59 5.12 9.89 -10.29
CA ILE A 59 6.31 10.55 -10.83
C ILE A 59 7.57 9.81 -10.34
N ALA A 60 7.71 9.59 -9.04
CA ALA A 60 8.90 8.93 -8.48
C ALA A 60 9.07 7.48 -8.95
N ALA A 61 7.96 6.75 -9.17
CA ALA A 61 7.95 5.36 -9.63
C ALA A 61 8.23 5.22 -11.14
N SER A 62 8.14 6.31 -11.89
CA SER A 62 8.49 6.34 -13.33
C SER A 62 9.99 6.17 -13.57
N TRP A 63 10.83 6.69 -12.67
CA TRP A 63 12.28 6.66 -12.82
C TRP A 63 12.83 5.23 -12.77
N ASP A 64 13.56 4.85 -13.81
CA ASP A 64 14.37 3.65 -13.89
C ASP A 64 15.81 4.00 -13.49
N LYS A 65 16.27 3.43 -12.39
CA LYS A 65 17.62 3.69 -11.87
C LYS A 65 18.71 3.07 -12.74
N ASP A 66 18.41 1.97 -13.42
CA ASP A 66 19.39 1.17 -14.16
C ASP A 66 19.58 1.78 -15.55
N ASN A 67 18.48 2.12 -16.21
CA ASN A 67 18.48 2.78 -17.52
C ASN A 67 18.60 4.31 -17.45
N LYS A 68 18.52 4.91 -16.25
CA LYS A 68 18.56 6.36 -16.01
C LYS A 68 17.56 7.15 -16.87
N THR A 69 16.36 6.60 -17.05
CA THR A 69 15.27 7.19 -17.85
C THR A 69 13.93 6.96 -17.18
N ASN A 70 12.89 7.65 -17.63
CA ASN A 70 11.53 7.39 -17.15
C ASN A 70 10.89 6.26 -17.97
N LYS A 71 10.40 5.21 -17.29
CA LYS A 71 9.64 4.09 -17.90
C LYS A 71 8.35 4.54 -18.58
N TYR A 72 7.84 5.70 -18.18
CA TYR A 72 6.67 6.35 -18.76
C TYR A 72 6.75 7.85 -18.51
N THR A 73 6.16 8.65 -19.40
CA THR A 73 6.11 10.11 -19.27
C THR A 73 4.71 10.63 -18.95
N LYS A 74 3.68 9.79 -18.99
CA LYS A 74 2.29 10.18 -18.68
C LYS A 74 1.81 9.45 -17.44
N TYR A 75 1.45 10.20 -16.41
CA TYR A 75 0.89 9.66 -15.17
C TYR A 75 -0.60 9.96 -15.04
N VAL A 76 -1.26 9.17 -14.21
CA VAL A 76 -2.67 9.27 -13.86
C VAL A 76 -2.81 9.03 -12.36
N VAL A 77 -3.72 9.78 -11.72
CA VAL A 77 -4.18 9.47 -10.37
C VAL A 77 -5.62 8.95 -10.44
N LEU A 78 -5.82 7.79 -9.85
CA LEU A 78 -7.10 7.13 -9.70
C LEU A 78 -7.62 7.34 -8.28
N GLU A 79 -8.91 7.59 -8.15
CA GLU A 79 -9.65 7.58 -6.89
C GLU A 79 -10.50 6.32 -6.84
N SER A 80 -10.42 5.59 -5.72
CA SER A 80 -11.21 4.38 -5.48
C SER A 80 -12.01 4.47 -4.19
N GLN A 81 -13.26 4.02 -4.24
CA GLN A 81 -14.07 3.77 -3.06
C GLN A 81 -13.76 2.37 -2.52
N ILE A 82 -13.19 2.32 -1.32
CA ILE A 82 -12.80 1.08 -0.65
C ILE A 82 -13.80 0.82 0.47
N LYS A 83 -14.35 -0.39 0.50
CA LYS A 83 -15.31 -0.83 1.51
C LYS A 83 -14.92 -2.21 2.04
N VAL A 84 -14.81 -2.34 3.35
CA VAL A 84 -14.37 -3.56 4.03
C VAL A 84 -15.15 -3.74 5.34
N GLN A 85 -15.43 -4.99 5.68
CA GLN A 85 -16.02 -5.32 6.98
C GLN A 85 -15.03 -4.99 8.09
N ARG A 86 -15.50 -4.41 9.20
CA ARG A 86 -14.63 -4.00 10.33
C ARG A 86 -13.74 -5.15 10.81
N GLU A 87 -14.27 -6.37 10.86
CA GLU A 87 -13.57 -7.56 11.34
C GLU A 87 -12.48 -8.06 10.38
N ARG A 88 -12.45 -7.54 9.15
CA ARG A 88 -11.47 -7.88 8.09
C ARG A 88 -10.51 -6.73 7.80
N PHE A 89 -10.56 -5.69 8.65
CA PHE A 89 -9.76 -4.49 8.54
C PHE A 89 -8.75 -4.41 9.68
N LEU A 90 -7.46 -4.36 9.34
CA LEU A 90 -6.39 -4.19 10.31
C LEU A 90 -5.85 -2.76 10.23
N ASP A 91 -6.09 -1.95 11.25
CA ASP A 91 -5.64 -0.56 11.31
C ASP A 91 -4.41 -0.40 12.23
N LEU A 92 -3.21 -0.46 11.62
CA LEU A 92 -1.94 -0.25 12.31
C LEU A 92 -1.67 1.22 12.67
N THR A 93 -2.65 2.11 12.46
CA THR A 93 -2.62 3.49 12.98
C THR A 93 -3.27 3.62 14.37
N THR A 94 -3.79 2.52 14.90
CA THR A 94 -4.42 2.42 16.21
C THR A 94 -3.61 1.52 17.15
N GLU A 95 -3.74 1.73 18.45
CA GLU A 95 -3.11 0.88 19.47
C GLU A 95 -3.56 -0.58 19.34
N GLU A 96 -4.87 -0.83 19.17
CA GLU A 96 -5.44 -2.16 18.99
C GLU A 96 -4.83 -2.92 17.81
N GLY A 97 -4.76 -2.28 16.62
CA GLY A 97 -4.18 -2.92 15.44
C GLY A 97 -2.69 -3.23 15.60
N ILE A 98 -1.94 -2.36 16.29
CA ILE A 98 -0.53 -2.59 16.62
C ILE A 98 -0.40 -3.79 17.58
N SER A 99 -1.22 -3.85 18.63
CA SER A 99 -1.23 -4.98 19.58
C SER A 99 -1.53 -6.31 18.90
N ILE A 100 -2.45 -6.33 17.93
CA ILE A 100 -2.71 -7.53 17.11
C ILE A 100 -1.44 -7.95 16.38
N LEU A 101 -0.80 -7.04 15.63
CA LEU A 101 0.40 -7.39 14.86
C LEU A 101 1.54 -7.91 15.75
N LEU A 102 1.77 -7.27 16.90
CA LEU A 102 2.80 -7.68 17.86
C LEU A 102 2.52 -9.04 18.49
N TYR A 103 1.25 -9.32 18.85
CA TYR A 103 0.85 -10.64 19.33
C TYR A 103 1.19 -11.74 18.31
N PHE A 104 0.96 -11.48 17.02
CA PHE A 104 1.33 -12.41 15.96
C PHE A 104 2.84 -12.55 15.80
N LEU A 105 3.60 -11.46 15.88
CA LEU A 105 5.05 -11.52 15.88
C LEU A 105 5.54 -12.47 16.99
N ASP A 106 5.08 -12.30 18.23
CA ASP A 106 5.50 -13.11 19.37
C ASP A 106 5.11 -14.59 19.20
N LYS A 107 3.85 -14.84 18.77
CA LYS A 107 3.34 -16.20 18.54
C LYS A 107 4.12 -16.93 17.46
N TYR A 108 4.49 -16.25 16.38
CA TYR A 108 5.15 -16.85 15.23
C TYR A 108 6.67 -16.65 15.24
N PHE A 109 7.23 -16.05 16.29
CA PHE A 109 8.65 -15.72 16.37
C PHE A 109 9.54 -16.97 16.20
N GLY A 110 9.16 -18.09 16.82
CA GLY A 110 9.86 -19.37 16.67
C GLY A 110 9.86 -19.87 15.21
N LYS A 111 8.68 -19.90 14.58
CA LYS A 111 8.53 -20.30 13.17
C LYS A 111 9.30 -19.37 12.23
N LEU A 112 9.29 -18.07 12.49
CA LEU A 112 10.03 -17.07 11.71
C LEU A 112 11.55 -17.23 11.85
N LYS A 113 12.05 -17.65 13.01
CA LYS A 113 13.47 -17.99 13.21
C LYS A 113 13.88 -19.21 12.40
N GLU A 114 13.03 -20.23 12.34
CA GLU A 114 13.29 -21.46 11.57
C GLU A 114 13.35 -21.21 10.05
N LEU A 115 12.61 -20.19 9.56
CA LEU A 115 12.66 -19.77 8.16
C LEU A 115 14.03 -19.16 7.74
N GLY A 116 14.95 -18.91 8.68
CA GLY A 116 16.39 -18.78 8.41
C GLY A 116 17.03 -17.40 8.62
N LYS A 117 18.37 -17.38 8.68
CA LYS A 117 19.20 -16.16 8.73
C LYS A 117 19.06 -15.39 7.42
N GLY A 118 18.57 -14.14 7.49
CA GLY A 118 18.38 -13.25 6.35
C GLY A 118 16.96 -12.72 6.20
N LEU A 119 15.99 -13.26 6.97
CA LEU A 119 14.67 -12.66 7.08
C LEU A 119 14.73 -11.36 7.86
N ASN A 120 14.54 -10.26 7.15
CA ASN A 120 14.16 -9.01 7.76
C ASN A 120 12.67 -9.11 8.13
N PHE A 121 12.36 -8.87 9.40
CA PHE A 121 10.99 -8.85 9.89
C PHE A 121 10.32 -7.57 9.39
N TYR A 122 9.53 -7.72 8.32
CA TYR A 122 8.69 -6.65 7.78
C TYR A 122 7.24 -6.87 8.19
N ASP A 123 6.49 -5.78 8.36
CA ASP A 123 5.05 -5.85 8.61
C ASP A 123 4.35 -6.66 7.51
N GLY A 124 4.76 -6.50 6.25
CA GLY A 124 4.20 -7.24 5.11
C GLY A 124 4.34 -8.75 5.20
N LEU A 125 5.50 -9.25 5.66
CA LEU A 125 5.74 -10.67 5.93
C LEU A 125 4.75 -11.20 6.96
N LEU A 126 4.61 -10.49 8.09
CA LEU A 126 3.68 -10.89 9.15
C LEU A 126 2.24 -10.91 8.65
N ILE A 127 1.82 -9.88 7.91
CA ILE A 127 0.47 -9.79 7.35
C ILE A 127 0.20 -10.94 6.36
N ASN A 128 1.15 -11.25 5.48
CA ASN A 128 1.02 -12.36 4.54
C ASN A 128 0.98 -13.72 5.27
N LEU A 129 1.78 -13.90 6.32
CA LEU A 129 1.73 -15.09 7.18
C LEU A 129 0.37 -15.21 7.89
N MET A 130 -0.16 -14.12 8.45
CA MET A 130 -1.49 -14.10 9.09
C MET A 130 -2.60 -14.57 8.14
N ARG A 131 -2.54 -14.12 6.87
CA ARG A 131 -3.46 -14.55 5.81
C ARG A 131 -3.28 -16.03 5.46
N GLY A 132 -2.04 -16.48 5.28
CA GLY A 132 -1.70 -17.86 4.90
C GLY A 132 -2.10 -18.90 5.97
N GLU A 133 -1.87 -18.58 7.24
CA GLU A 133 -2.24 -19.42 8.38
C GLU A 133 -3.75 -19.38 8.70
N ARG A 134 -4.53 -18.56 7.98
CA ARG A 134 -5.98 -18.36 8.14
C ARG A 134 -6.41 -18.03 9.57
N VAL A 135 -5.54 -17.39 10.33
CA VAL A 135 -5.83 -16.99 11.71
C VAL A 135 -6.67 -15.73 11.74
N PHE A 136 -6.41 -14.81 10.79
CA PHE A 136 -7.16 -13.58 10.64
C PHE A 136 -7.40 -13.27 9.17
N ASP A 137 -8.65 -13.02 8.84
CA ASP A 137 -9.16 -12.99 7.48
C ASP A 137 -9.06 -11.55 6.92
N ILE A 138 -7.82 -11.10 6.74
CA ILE A 138 -7.48 -9.69 6.44
C ILE A 138 -7.67 -9.37 4.97
N ASP A 139 -8.62 -8.47 4.68
CA ASP A 139 -8.83 -7.94 3.33
C ASP A 139 -8.10 -6.61 3.12
N VAL A 140 -8.08 -5.75 4.14
CA VAL A 140 -7.49 -4.41 4.04
C VAL A 140 -6.64 -4.14 5.28
N VAL A 141 -5.42 -3.66 5.05
CA VAL A 141 -4.53 -3.17 6.12
C VAL A 141 -4.26 -1.70 5.89
N LYS A 142 -4.25 -0.89 6.94
CA LYS A 142 -3.90 0.53 6.91
C LYS A 142 -2.72 0.80 7.84
N GLY A 143 -1.80 1.66 7.44
CA GLY A 143 -0.64 2.02 8.25
C GLY A 143 -0.03 3.37 7.88
N ASN A 144 0.75 3.94 8.81
CA ASN A 144 1.48 5.18 8.61
C ASN A 144 2.90 4.87 8.14
N PHE A 145 3.36 5.54 7.08
CA PHE A 145 4.68 5.30 6.51
C PHE A 145 5.39 6.58 6.14
N TYR A 146 6.72 6.49 6.12
CA TYR A 146 7.57 7.44 5.44
C TYR A 146 7.88 6.92 4.03
N ILE A 147 7.17 7.42 3.03
CA ILE A 147 7.40 7.08 1.62
C ILE A 147 8.29 8.13 0.98
N LYS A 148 9.38 7.67 0.36
CA LYS A 148 10.30 8.55 -0.37
C LYS A 148 9.77 8.83 -1.77
N PHE A 149 9.58 10.12 -2.07
CA PHE A 149 9.28 10.61 -3.41
C PHE A 149 10.57 11.07 -4.09
N GLU A 150 10.47 11.80 -5.20
CA GLU A 150 11.62 12.21 -6.01
C GLU A 150 12.70 12.93 -5.18
N LYS A 151 12.31 13.95 -4.41
CA LYS A 151 13.23 14.73 -3.56
C LYS A 151 13.94 13.83 -2.54
N GLU A 152 13.19 13.03 -1.79
CA GLU A 152 13.75 12.17 -0.74
C GLU A 152 14.69 11.11 -1.32
N ARG A 153 14.38 10.57 -2.52
CA ARG A 153 15.25 9.62 -3.24
C ARG A 153 16.54 10.30 -3.72
N LYS A 154 16.43 11.47 -4.36
CA LYS A 154 17.58 12.23 -4.90
C LYS A 154 18.56 12.64 -3.81
N TYR A 155 18.06 13.16 -2.70
CA TYR A 155 18.89 13.65 -1.59
C TYR A 155 19.11 12.61 -0.48
N ARG A 156 18.71 11.34 -0.69
CA ARG A 156 18.87 10.23 0.26
C ARG A 156 18.35 10.58 1.66
N VAL A 157 17.21 11.26 1.75
CA VAL A 157 16.58 11.64 3.02
C VAL A 157 15.94 10.39 3.65
N ASN A 158 16.23 10.14 4.92
CA ASN A 158 15.78 8.98 5.68
C ASN A 158 15.18 9.42 7.01
N LEU A 159 13.92 9.84 7.02
CA LEU A 159 13.22 10.21 8.25
C LEU A 159 12.53 8.98 8.86
N ARG A 160 12.43 8.99 10.20
CA ARG A 160 11.56 8.07 10.94
C ARG A 160 10.12 8.59 11.01
N THR A 161 9.94 9.90 10.87
CA THR A 161 8.63 10.55 10.88
C THR A 161 7.85 10.19 9.62
N CYS A 162 6.66 9.61 9.79
CA CYS A 162 5.76 9.28 8.69
C CYS A 162 5.31 10.54 7.95
N ASN A 163 5.14 10.45 6.63
CA ASN A 163 4.67 11.56 5.79
C ASN A 163 3.32 11.26 5.11
N CYS A 164 2.83 10.03 5.24
CA CYS A 164 1.58 9.60 4.66
C CYS A 164 0.97 8.43 5.43
N THR A 165 -0.30 8.17 5.11
CA THR A 165 -1.00 6.96 5.49
C THR A 165 -1.40 6.24 4.22
N ILE A 166 -1.17 4.94 4.18
CA ILE A 166 -1.56 4.09 3.05
C ILE A 166 -2.45 2.96 3.54
N CYS A 167 -3.21 2.37 2.63
CA CYS A 167 -3.80 1.06 2.84
C CYS A 167 -3.44 0.12 1.70
N ALA A 168 -3.33 -1.18 2.01
CA ALA A 168 -3.20 -2.26 1.05
C ALA A 168 -4.51 -3.08 1.01
N VAL A 169 -5.08 -3.22 -0.18
CA VAL A 169 -6.29 -4.01 -0.44
C VAL A 169 -5.88 -5.35 -1.06
N TYR A 170 -6.09 -6.44 -0.33
CA TYR A 170 -5.71 -7.80 -0.76
C TYR A 170 -6.61 -8.34 -1.88
N ASN A 171 -7.92 -8.10 -1.78
CA ASN A 171 -8.90 -8.54 -2.79
C ASN A 171 -9.62 -7.32 -3.42
N PRO A 172 -9.07 -6.73 -4.49
CA PRO A 172 -9.66 -5.55 -5.11
C PRO A 172 -11.06 -5.80 -5.68
N HIS A 173 -11.37 -7.01 -6.16
CA HIS A 173 -12.71 -7.34 -6.66
C HIS A 173 -13.78 -7.35 -5.57
N LYS A 174 -13.39 -7.75 -4.35
CA LYS A 174 -14.29 -7.75 -3.20
C LYS A 174 -14.45 -6.36 -2.61
N ASN A 175 -13.35 -5.62 -2.45
CA ASN A 175 -13.30 -4.45 -1.58
C ASN A 175 -13.34 -3.10 -2.31
N ILE A 176 -13.05 -3.05 -3.61
CA ILE A 176 -13.15 -1.81 -4.40
C ILE A 176 -14.53 -1.75 -5.05
N LYS A 177 -15.27 -0.66 -4.79
CA LYS A 177 -16.66 -0.49 -5.26
C LYS A 177 -16.76 0.36 -6.51
N SER A 178 -15.88 1.34 -6.65
CA SER A 178 -15.77 2.15 -7.84
C SER A 178 -14.37 2.73 -7.95
N THR A 179 -13.95 3.02 -9.18
CA THR A 179 -12.67 3.67 -9.49
C THR A 179 -12.91 4.69 -10.59
N LYS A 180 -12.35 5.89 -10.46
CA LYS A 180 -12.41 6.94 -11.48
C LYS A 180 -11.07 7.66 -11.59
N VAL A 181 -10.81 8.25 -12.76
CA VAL A 181 -9.66 9.13 -12.95
C VAL A 181 -9.99 10.50 -12.35
N ILE A 182 -9.07 11.04 -11.56
CA ILE A 182 -9.22 12.37 -10.94
C ILE A 182 -8.11 13.34 -11.32
N ASN A 183 -6.95 12.86 -11.75
CA ASN A 183 -5.87 13.70 -12.23
C ASN A 183 -5.05 13.00 -13.32
N LYS A 184 -4.43 13.77 -14.21
CA LYS A 184 -3.53 13.32 -15.27
C LYS A 184 -2.44 14.36 -15.48
N GLY A 185 -1.24 13.92 -15.83
CA GLY A 185 -0.16 14.85 -16.15
C GLY A 185 0.98 14.21 -16.93
N VAL A 186 1.99 15.04 -17.23
CA VAL A 186 3.19 14.66 -17.95
C VAL A 186 4.40 14.90 -17.07
N ILE A 187 5.29 13.93 -17.01
CA ILE A 187 6.57 13.97 -16.32
C ILE A 187 7.55 14.69 -17.24
N LYS A 188 8.18 15.74 -16.73
CA LYS A 188 9.15 16.55 -17.45
C LYS A 188 10.56 15.99 -17.27
#